data_AF-A0A7J3MYD0-F1
#
_entry.id   AF-A0A7J3MYD0-F1
#
_cell.length_a   1.000
_cell.length_b   1.000
_cell.length_c   1.000
_cell.angle_alpha   90.00
_cell.angle_beta   90.00
_cell.angle_gamma   90.00
#
_symmetry.space_group_name_H-M   'P 1'
#
loop_
_entity.id
_entity.type
_entity.pdbx_description
1 polymer ?
#
loop_
_entity_poly.entity_id
_entity_poly.type
_entity_poly.pdbx_seq_one_letter_code
_entity_poly.pdbx_strand_id
1 'polypeptide(L)' 'MPTVLTSSGNIYLGVNVENTSYGLTICAERVVIASAITNGEKSLQQ' A
#
# COMPACT_ATOMS: atom_id res chain seq x y z
N MET A 1 -10.07 1.60 -5.67
CA MET A 1 -9.21 1.26 -4.51
C MET A 1 -7.86 0.86 -5.07
N PRO A 2 -6.75 1.56 -4.73
CA PRO A 2 -5.43 1.24 -5.25
C PRO A 2 -5.00 -0.18 -4.94
N THR A 3 -4.32 -0.79 -5.91
CA THR A 3 -3.80 -2.16 -5.84
C THR A 3 -2.38 -2.19 -6.40
N VAL A 4 -1.55 -3.11 -5.92
CA VAL A 4 -0.27 -3.44 -6.58
C VAL A 4 -0.16 -4.94 -6.73
N LEU A 5 0.28 -5.36 -7.92
CA LEU A 5 0.79 -6.70 -8.19
C LEU A 5 2.27 -6.72 -7.84
N THR A 6 2.77 -7.79 -7.24
CA THR A 6 4.20 -7.92 -6.95
C THR A 6 4.86 -8.89 -7.91
N SER A 7 6.19 -8.86 -7.97
CA SER A 7 6.95 -9.82 -8.79
C SER A 7 6.79 -11.27 -8.34
N SER A 8 6.30 -11.49 -7.11
CA SER A 8 5.92 -12.81 -6.60
C SER A 8 4.50 -13.23 -7.02
N GLY A 9 3.77 -12.39 -7.75
CA GLY A 9 2.41 -12.65 -8.22
C GLY A 9 1.31 -12.34 -7.20
N ASN A 10 1.67 -11.78 -6.04
CA ASN A 10 0.71 -11.42 -4.99
C ASN A 10 0.04 -10.07 -5.30
N ILE A 11 -1.23 -9.95 -4.93
CA ILE A 11 -1.98 -8.70 -5.06
C ILE A 11 -2.25 -8.12 -3.68
N TYR A 12 -1.89 -6.86 -3.49
CA TYR A 12 -2.17 -6.11 -2.27
C TYR A 12 -3.17 -4.98 -2.57
N LEU A 13 -4.01 -4.66 -1.59
CA LEU A 13 -5.02 -3.59 -1.69
C LEU A 13 -4.72 -2.51 -0.66
N GLY A 14 -4.95 -1.23 -1.01
CA GLY A 14 -4.78 -0.10 -0.10
C GLY A 14 -6.06 0.71 0.07
N VAL A 15 -6.26 1.24 1.27
CA VAL A 15 -7.34 2.20 1.60
C VAL A 15 -6.74 3.47 2.18
N ASN A 16 -7.50 4.58 2.12
CA ASN A 16 -7.13 5.78 2.84
C ASN A 16 -7.22 5.50 4.35
N VAL A 17 -6.23 5.99 5.10
CA VAL A 17 -6.26 6.01 6.56
C VAL A 17 -6.27 7.47 6.99
N GLU A 18 -7.45 7.92 7.40
CA GLU A 18 -7.66 9.28 7.86
C GLU A 18 -7.32 9.43 9.34
N ASN A 19 -6.94 10.64 9.73
CA ASN A 19 -6.66 10.98 11.11
C ASN A 19 -7.14 12.40 11.41
N THR A 20 -7.53 12.64 12.67
CA THR A 20 -7.90 13.98 13.15
C THR A 20 -6.76 14.98 13.00
N SER A 21 -5.51 14.53 13.19
CA SER A 21 -4.34 15.29 12.75
C SER A 21 -4.13 15.05 11.26
N TYR A 22 -4.61 15.98 10.43
CA TYR A 22 -4.59 15.81 8.97
C TYR A 22 -3.19 15.58 8.38
N GLY A 23 -2.12 16.01 9.06
CA GLY A 23 -0.74 15.72 8.66
C GLY A 23 -0.34 14.24 8.77
N LEU A 24 -1.08 13.44 9.54
CA LEU A 24 -0.86 12.01 9.72
C LEU A 24 -1.69 11.14 8.76
N THR A 25 -2.52 11.74 7.90
CA THR A 25 -3.31 10.99 6.92
C THR A 25 -2.39 10.27 5.92
N ILE A 26 -2.72 9.01 5.65
CA ILE A 26 -2.00 8.17 4.69
C ILE A 26 -2.94 7.84 3.54
N CYS A 27 -2.55 8.22 2.33
CA CYS A 27 -3.31 7.93 1.12
C CYS A 27 -3.21 6.44 0.77
N ALA A 28 -4.22 5.91 0.09
CA ALA A 28 -4.32 4.50 -0.23
C ALA A 28 -3.13 3.93 -1.03
N GLU A 29 -2.50 4.73 -1.90
CA GLU A 29 -1.28 4.29 -2.60
C GLU A 29 -0.09 4.07 -1.65
N ARG A 30 0.05 4.89 -0.60
CA ARG A 30 1.10 4.71 0.40
C ARG A 30 0.83 3.50 1.28
N VAL A 31 -0.44 3.26 1.62
CA VAL A 31 -0.86 2.07 2.39
C VAL A 31 -0.57 0.79 1.64
N VAL A 32 -0.90 0.70 0.33
CA VAL A 32 -0.70 -0.54 -0.42
C VAL A 32 0.78 -0.88 -0.58
N ILE A 33 1.63 0.12 -0.84
CA ILE A 33 3.08 -0.06 -0.95
C ILE A 33 3.66 -0.51 0.38
N ALA A 34 3.30 0.16 1.49
CA ALA A 34 3.77 -0.22 2.81
C ALA A 34 3.33 -1.64 3.19
N SER A 35 2.09 -2.02 2.89
CA SER A 35 1.58 -3.36 3.14
C SER A 35 2.33 -4.44 2.36
N ALA A 36 2.66 -4.21 1.09
CA ALA A 36 3.45 -5.15 0.32
C ALA A 36 4.86 -5.31 0.91
N ILE A 37 5.52 -4.19 1.24
CA ILE A 37 6.88 -4.20 1.80
C ILE A 37 6.93 -4.92 3.15
N THR A 38 5.96 -4.69 4.05
CA THR A 38 5.94 -5.34 5.38
C THR A 38 5.65 -6.84 5.29
N ASN A 39 5.03 -7.31 4.21
CA ASN A 39 4.87 -8.73 3.89
C ASN A 39 6.10 -9.33 3.17
N GLY A 40 7.20 -8.59 3.06
CA GLY A 40 8.47 -9.08 2.54
C GLY A 40 8.66 -8.90 1.03
N GLU A 41 7.75 -8.21 0.35
CA GLU A 41 7.86 -7.92 -1.08
C GLU A 41 8.96 -6.90 -1.33
N LYS A 42 9.90 -7.23 -2.23
CA LYS A 42 11.04 -6.37 -2.57
C LYS A 42 10.91 -5.72 -3.94
N SER A 43 9.90 -6.11 -4.72
CA SER A 43 9.68 -5.64 -6.08
C SER A 43 8.19 -5.57 -6.37
N LEU A 44 7.74 -4.36 -6.73
CA LEU A 44 6.35 -4.05 -7.09
C LEU A 44 6.25 -3.93 -8.61
N GLN A 45 5.13 -4.40 -9.15
CA GLN A 45 4.75 -4.26 -10.55
C GLN A 45 3.48 -3.39 -10.62
N GLN A 46 3.30 -2.73 -11.77
CA GLN A 46 2.12 -1.90 -12.02
C GLN A 46 0.86 -2.75 -12.20
#